data_AF-K7YUL7-F1
#
_entry.id   AF-K7YUL7-F1
#
_cell.length_a   1.000
_cell.length_b   1.000
_cell.length_c   1.000
_cell.angle_alpha   90.00
_cell.angle_beta   90.00
_cell.angle_gamma   90.00
#
_symmetry.space_group_name_H-M   'P 1'
#
loop_
_entity.id
_entity.type
_entity.pdbx_description
1 polymer ?
#
loop_
_entity_poly.entity_id
_entity_poly.type
_entity_poly.pdbx_seq_one_letter_code
_entity_poly.pdbx_strand_id
1 'polypeptide(L)'
;MSHLERGYEQKTGQSLTLSNEYLSARHWLERSLLRLEKPSKEVEVKLGAGPLFSRESILEYGLIPEGAWKPKSDFMLNPQAKKMSEFIENILVRTQWQAEKTAEGPAREAVLEQGRNQIKDLFRQMVGEVPAQFEFQGQTWTPKDFAKAYFESFEGPMTQMAIHNDRKAATKFEKTPQGRKLITSLDKVEDTARRMLDKGEAVYLSYDHHAEYVDASSGIMSIRAFHIPTYARPATRQMREAFDTNSGGHAVQIVGYELDPRTGRVVKWKIRNSWGTKKGDEGHYHMYDDYFRAFAKSITVPSAFLPFIPM
;
A
#
# COMPACT_ATOMS: atom_id res chain seq x y z
N MET A 1 -6.58 -6.17 0.30
CA MET A 1 -7.32 -7.44 0.13
C MET A 1 -8.22 -7.73 1.32
N SER A 2 -7.72 -7.84 2.55
CA SER A 2 -8.55 -8.27 3.70
C SER A 2 -9.77 -7.42 4.05
N HIS A 3 -9.85 -6.16 3.62
CA HIS A 3 -11.09 -5.39 3.73
C HIS A 3 -12.15 -5.86 2.73
N LEU A 4 -11.72 -6.14 1.50
CA LEU A 4 -12.56 -6.61 0.41
C LEU A 4 -13.13 -7.99 0.74
N GLU A 5 -12.31 -8.89 1.27
CA GLU A 5 -12.72 -10.22 1.73
C GLU A 5 -13.81 -10.14 2.80
N ARG A 6 -13.66 -9.25 3.80
CA ARG A 6 -14.70 -9.01 4.81
C ARG A 6 -15.96 -8.39 4.22
N GLY A 7 -15.82 -7.45 3.29
CA GLY A 7 -16.97 -6.86 2.60
C GLY A 7 -17.77 -7.90 1.81
N TYR A 8 -17.07 -8.82 1.15
CA TYR A 8 -17.68 -9.96 0.48
C TYR A 8 -18.40 -10.89 1.47
N GLU A 9 -17.74 -11.25 2.57
CA GLU A 9 -18.34 -12.10 3.61
C GLU A 9 -19.57 -11.46 4.24
N GLN A 10 -19.54 -10.17 4.53
CA GLN A 10 -20.70 -9.43 5.05
C GLN A 10 -21.87 -9.37 4.05
N LYS A 11 -21.57 -9.22 2.75
CA LYS A 11 -22.61 -9.15 1.69
C LYS A 11 -23.21 -10.51 1.36
N THR A 12 -22.40 -11.58 1.39
CA THR A 12 -22.78 -12.90 0.85
C THR A 12 -22.97 -13.99 1.90
N GLY A 13 -22.45 -13.78 3.12
CA GLY A 13 -22.35 -14.82 4.15
C GLY A 13 -21.29 -15.89 3.87
N GLN A 14 -20.51 -15.74 2.80
CA GLN A 14 -19.48 -16.70 2.39
C GLN A 14 -18.08 -16.10 2.56
N SER A 15 -17.14 -16.87 3.09
CA SER A 15 -15.74 -16.45 3.15
C SER A 15 -15.06 -16.65 1.80
N LEU A 16 -14.26 -15.68 1.38
CA LEU A 16 -13.48 -15.73 0.14
C LEU A 16 -12.09 -15.13 0.39
N THR A 17 -11.04 -15.89 0.10
CA THR A 17 -9.65 -15.40 0.16
C THR A 17 -9.19 -14.97 -1.23
N LEU A 18 -8.61 -13.79 -1.33
CA LEU A 18 -8.06 -13.23 -2.57
C LEU A 18 -6.58 -13.59 -2.73
N SER A 19 -6.13 -13.81 -3.96
CA SER A 19 -4.75 -14.18 -4.24
C SER A 19 -3.79 -12.99 -4.10
N ASN A 20 -3.09 -12.93 -2.95
CA ASN A 20 -1.96 -12.01 -2.77
C ASN A 20 -0.85 -12.27 -3.80
N GLU A 21 -0.66 -13.53 -4.19
CA GLU A 21 0.37 -13.98 -5.12
C GLU A 21 0.12 -13.40 -6.51
N TYR A 22 -1.13 -13.46 -7.00
CA TYR A 22 -1.53 -12.87 -8.28
C TYR A 22 -1.27 -11.38 -8.31
N LEU A 23 -1.76 -10.65 -7.31
CA LEU A 23 -1.64 -9.20 -7.28
C LEU A 23 -0.16 -8.79 -7.20
N SER A 24 0.64 -9.49 -6.41
CA SER A 24 2.07 -9.23 -6.27
C SER A 24 2.84 -9.53 -7.57
N ALA A 25 2.51 -10.61 -8.26
CA ALA A 25 3.10 -10.95 -9.56
C ALA A 25 2.78 -9.90 -10.64
N ARG A 26 1.50 -9.52 -10.78
CA ARG A 26 1.06 -8.47 -11.71
C ARG A 26 1.73 -7.14 -11.39
N HIS A 27 1.68 -6.75 -10.12
CA HIS A 27 2.26 -5.49 -9.67
C HIS A 27 3.76 -5.41 -9.95
N TRP A 28 4.51 -6.45 -9.61
CA TRP A 28 5.95 -6.46 -9.84
C TRP A 28 6.31 -6.45 -11.33
N LEU A 29 5.58 -7.20 -12.16
CA LEU A 29 5.77 -7.20 -13.61
C LEU A 29 5.59 -5.79 -14.18
N GLU A 30 4.45 -5.17 -13.89
CA GLU A 30 4.08 -3.88 -14.46
C GLU A 30 4.98 -2.76 -13.94
N ARG A 31 5.38 -2.81 -12.66
CA ARG A 31 6.39 -1.88 -12.12
C ARG A 31 7.75 -2.03 -12.79
N SER A 32 8.15 -3.25 -13.14
CA SER A 32 9.40 -3.51 -13.85
C SER A 32 9.36 -2.95 -15.27
N LEU A 33 8.23 -3.13 -15.98
CA LEU A 33 8.01 -2.57 -17.31
C LEU A 33 7.96 -1.03 -17.26
N LEU A 34 7.20 -0.45 -16.33
CA LEU A 34 7.17 1.00 -16.12
C LEU A 34 8.54 1.58 -15.75
N ARG A 35 9.37 0.82 -15.04
CA ARG A 35 10.74 1.26 -14.74
C ARG A 35 11.57 1.32 -16.01
N LEU A 36 11.42 0.36 -16.93
CA LEU A 36 12.14 0.38 -18.20
C LEU A 36 11.84 1.64 -19.03
N GLU A 37 10.58 2.09 -19.05
CA GLU A 37 10.14 3.29 -19.81
C GLU A 37 10.70 4.61 -19.27
N LYS A 38 11.23 4.64 -18.06
CA LYS A 38 11.73 5.86 -17.42
C LYS A 38 13.24 6.01 -17.67
N PRO A 39 13.71 6.98 -18.49
CA PRO A 39 15.13 7.21 -18.68
C PRO A 39 15.75 7.71 -17.36
N SER A 40 16.48 6.85 -16.67
CA SER A 40 17.16 7.17 -15.40
C SER A 40 18.17 6.07 -15.08
N LYS A 41 19.27 6.43 -14.40
CA LYS A 41 20.29 5.49 -13.91
C LYS A 41 19.86 4.65 -12.69
N GLU A 42 18.71 4.94 -12.07
CA GLU A 42 18.22 4.24 -10.86
C GLU A 42 17.53 2.92 -11.22
N VAL A 43 18.17 1.75 -11.26
CA VAL A 43 17.47 0.55 -11.77
C VAL A 43 16.54 -0.16 -10.77
N GLU A 44 16.50 0.29 -9.52
CA GLU A 44 15.66 -0.28 -8.47
C GLU A 44 14.16 -0.25 -8.84
N VAL A 45 13.48 -1.39 -8.69
CA VAL A 45 12.04 -1.49 -8.88
C VAL A 45 11.32 -1.28 -7.55
N LYS A 46 10.91 -0.03 -7.31
CA LYS A 46 10.09 0.33 -6.15
C LYS A 46 8.67 -0.17 -6.30
N LEU A 47 8.34 -1.25 -5.59
CA LEU A 47 6.97 -1.78 -5.55
C LEU A 47 6.02 -0.76 -4.91
N GLY A 48 6.45 -0.05 -3.87
CA GLY A 48 5.63 0.95 -3.17
C GLY A 48 4.58 0.29 -2.29
N ALA A 49 4.33 0.88 -1.12
CA ALA A 49 3.40 0.39 -0.12
C ALA A 49 2.46 1.53 0.30
N GLY A 50 1.37 1.71 -0.44
CA GLY A 50 0.39 2.76 -0.15
C GLY A 50 -1.03 2.32 -0.54
N PRO A 51 -2.07 2.70 0.23
CA PRO A 51 -3.43 2.26 -0.05
C PRO A 51 -3.94 2.71 -1.43
N LEU A 52 -3.56 3.91 -1.88
CA LEU A 52 -3.91 4.41 -3.21
C LEU A 52 -3.22 3.62 -4.32
N PHE A 53 -1.93 3.29 -4.15
CA PHE A 53 -1.21 2.44 -5.11
C PHE A 53 -1.81 1.04 -5.18
N SER A 54 -2.12 0.42 -4.04
CA SER A 54 -2.79 -0.89 -4.04
C SER A 54 -4.14 -0.85 -4.73
N ARG A 55 -4.89 0.25 -4.59
CA ARG A 55 -6.15 0.46 -5.29
C ARG A 55 -5.95 0.61 -6.80
N GLU A 56 -4.96 1.40 -7.22
CA GLU A 56 -4.59 1.54 -8.64
C GLU A 56 -4.25 0.18 -9.26
N SER A 57 -3.42 -0.64 -8.58
CA SER A 57 -3.09 -1.99 -9.04
C SER A 57 -4.33 -2.88 -9.18
N ILE A 58 -5.30 -2.78 -8.26
CA ILE A 58 -6.56 -3.55 -8.34
C ILE A 58 -7.41 -3.09 -9.53
N LEU A 59 -7.53 -1.78 -9.75
CA LEU A 59 -8.25 -1.23 -10.90
C LEU A 59 -7.59 -1.62 -12.23
N GLU A 60 -6.26 -1.65 -12.24
CA GLU A 60 -5.48 -1.90 -13.45
C GLU A 60 -5.34 -3.40 -13.77
N TYR A 61 -5.28 -4.28 -12.76
CA TYR A 61 -4.98 -5.71 -12.94
C TYR A 61 -6.12 -6.62 -12.50
N GLY A 62 -7.10 -6.12 -11.77
CA GLY A 62 -8.17 -6.92 -11.20
C GLY A 62 -7.76 -7.77 -9.99
N LEU A 63 -8.61 -8.71 -9.64
CA LEU A 63 -8.47 -9.62 -8.51
C LEU A 63 -8.84 -11.03 -8.94
N ILE A 64 -8.29 -12.03 -8.25
CA ILE A 64 -8.71 -13.42 -8.39
C ILE A 64 -8.83 -14.08 -7.00
N PRO A 65 -9.69 -15.10 -6.83
CA PRO A 65 -9.65 -15.98 -5.67
C PRO A 65 -8.29 -16.68 -5.52
N GLU A 66 -7.87 -16.97 -4.29
CA GLU A 66 -6.61 -17.65 -4.01
C GLU A 66 -6.48 -19.01 -4.72
N GLY A 67 -7.58 -19.75 -4.88
CA GLY A 67 -7.60 -21.04 -5.56
C GLY A 67 -7.60 -20.99 -7.09
N ALA A 68 -7.80 -19.82 -7.70
CA ALA A 68 -7.92 -19.69 -9.14
C ALA A 68 -6.58 -19.82 -9.88
N TRP A 69 -5.46 -19.53 -9.20
CA TRP A 69 -4.13 -19.66 -9.76
C TRP A 69 -3.08 -19.77 -8.65
N LYS A 70 -2.05 -20.57 -8.90
CA LYS A 70 -0.89 -20.71 -8.04
C LYS A 70 0.38 -20.43 -8.83
N PRO A 71 1.35 -19.69 -8.25
CA PRO A 71 2.61 -19.45 -8.91
C PRO A 71 3.42 -20.75 -9.02
N LYS A 72 4.28 -20.80 -10.03
CA LYS A 72 5.22 -21.90 -10.27
C LYS A 72 6.28 -22.04 -9.17
N SER A 73 6.55 -20.97 -8.44
CA SER A 73 7.48 -20.95 -7.31
C SER A 73 7.04 -19.95 -6.25
N ASP A 74 7.57 -20.10 -5.03
CA ASP A 74 7.38 -19.14 -3.93
C ASP A 74 8.21 -17.86 -4.15
N PHE A 75 7.96 -17.16 -5.25
CA PHE A 75 8.77 -16.03 -5.73
C PHE A 75 8.84 -14.84 -4.74
N MET A 76 7.92 -14.78 -3.77
CA MET A 76 7.89 -13.74 -2.73
C MET A 76 8.75 -14.09 -1.51
N LEU A 77 9.17 -15.34 -1.35
CA LEU A 77 10.01 -15.75 -0.22
C LEU A 77 11.49 -15.47 -0.49
N ASN A 78 12.23 -15.19 0.58
CA ASN A 78 13.69 -15.16 0.51
C ASN A 78 14.23 -16.59 0.41
N PRO A 79 15.23 -16.87 -0.45
CA PRO A 79 16.01 -15.93 -1.26
C PRO A 79 15.47 -15.66 -2.69
N GLN A 80 14.38 -16.30 -3.12
CA GLN A 80 13.84 -16.21 -4.47
C GLN A 80 13.48 -14.77 -4.86
N ALA A 81 12.87 -14.02 -3.94
CA ALA A 81 12.54 -12.61 -4.15
C ALA A 81 13.80 -11.77 -4.48
N LYS A 82 14.91 -11.98 -3.75
CA LYS A 82 16.17 -11.27 -4.02
C LYS A 82 16.73 -11.60 -5.40
N LYS A 83 16.71 -12.87 -5.78
CA LYS A 83 17.15 -13.31 -7.12
C LYS A 83 16.30 -12.67 -8.22
N MET A 84 14.98 -12.65 -8.04
CA MET A 84 14.07 -12.02 -8.99
C MET A 84 14.35 -10.53 -9.15
N SER A 85 14.56 -9.79 -8.05
CA SER A 85 14.95 -8.38 -8.09
C SER A 85 16.25 -8.18 -8.86
N GLU A 86 17.29 -8.95 -8.53
CA GLU A 86 18.60 -8.87 -9.18
C GLU A 86 18.50 -9.19 -10.69
N PHE A 87 17.72 -10.19 -11.08
CA PHE A 87 17.54 -10.55 -12.49
C PHE A 87 16.82 -9.45 -13.27
N ILE A 88 15.80 -8.82 -12.68
CA ILE A 88 15.10 -7.69 -13.29
C ILE A 88 16.04 -6.49 -13.43
N GLU A 89 16.76 -6.12 -12.36
CA GLU A 89 17.71 -5.01 -12.38
C GLU A 89 18.80 -5.23 -13.44
N ASN A 90 19.31 -6.46 -13.56
CA ASN A 90 20.27 -6.82 -14.59
C ASN A 90 19.71 -6.66 -16.02
N ILE A 91 18.42 -6.98 -16.25
CA ILE A 91 17.77 -6.71 -17.55
C ILE A 91 17.67 -5.20 -17.77
N LEU A 92 17.17 -4.45 -16.79
CA LEU A 92 17.01 -3.01 -16.87
C LEU A 92 18.33 -2.29 -17.17
N VAL A 93 19.41 -2.61 -16.46
CA VAL A 93 20.76 -2.04 -16.69
C VAL A 93 21.19 -2.28 -18.13
N ARG A 94 21.13 -3.53 -18.61
CA ARG A 94 21.60 -3.87 -19.96
C ARG A 94 20.78 -3.18 -21.04
N THR A 95 19.45 -3.19 -20.91
CA THR A 95 18.56 -2.56 -21.89
C THR A 95 18.73 -1.05 -21.90
N GLN A 96 18.76 -0.38 -20.74
CA GLN A 96 18.91 1.07 -20.66
C GLN A 96 20.28 1.53 -21.18
N TRP A 97 21.35 0.82 -20.81
CA TRP A 97 22.71 1.11 -21.32
C TRP A 97 22.79 1.01 -22.85
N GLN A 98 22.17 -0.01 -23.44
CA GLN A 98 22.15 -0.18 -24.89
C GLN A 98 21.25 0.87 -25.56
N ALA A 99 20.10 1.21 -24.96
CA ALA A 99 19.19 2.23 -25.45
C ALA A 99 19.82 3.63 -25.42
N GLU A 100 20.60 3.98 -24.39
CA GLU A 100 21.33 5.25 -24.29
C GLU A 100 22.41 5.39 -25.37
N LYS A 101 22.99 4.27 -25.83
CA LYS A 101 23.99 4.23 -26.91
C LYS A 101 23.38 4.17 -28.31
N THR A 102 22.07 4.02 -28.41
CA THR A 102 21.36 3.89 -29.69
C THR A 102 20.65 5.20 -30.00
N ALA A 103 20.84 5.73 -31.21
CA ALA A 103 20.16 6.95 -31.65
C ALA A 103 18.62 6.79 -31.57
N GLU A 104 17.93 7.89 -31.28
CA GLU A 104 16.47 7.90 -31.24
C GLU A 104 15.87 7.40 -32.56
N GLY A 105 14.81 6.58 -32.45
CA GLY A 105 14.14 5.98 -33.59
C GLY A 105 13.93 4.46 -33.43
N PRO A 106 13.59 3.76 -34.53
CA PRO A 106 13.16 2.37 -34.51
C PRO A 106 14.19 1.40 -33.88
N ALA A 107 15.49 1.67 -34.04
CA ALA A 107 16.54 0.84 -33.47
C ALA A 107 16.55 0.90 -31.93
N ARG A 108 16.36 2.09 -31.35
CA ARG A 108 16.26 2.27 -29.90
C ARG A 108 15.00 1.61 -29.35
N GLU A 109 13.89 1.74 -30.07
CA GLU A 109 12.63 1.09 -29.69
C GLU A 109 12.74 -0.44 -29.71
N ALA A 110 13.46 -1.01 -30.68
CA ALA A 110 13.70 -2.45 -30.73
C ALA A 110 14.51 -2.96 -29.50
N VAL A 111 15.46 -2.15 -29.01
CA VAL A 111 16.20 -2.46 -27.78
C VAL A 111 15.26 -2.44 -26.56
N LEU A 112 14.41 -1.42 -26.44
CA LEU A 112 13.42 -1.34 -25.35
C LEU A 112 12.45 -2.51 -25.41
N GLU A 113 11.95 -2.86 -26.59
CA GLU A 113 11.03 -3.98 -26.79
C GLU A 113 11.68 -5.33 -26.44
N GLN A 114 12.96 -5.52 -26.76
CA GLN A 114 13.71 -6.68 -26.30
C GLN A 114 13.74 -6.76 -24.77
N GLY A 115 13.99 -5.64 -24.08
CA GLY A 115 13.95 -5.57 -22.62
C GLY A 115 12.57 -5.90 -22.05
N ARG A 116 11.48 -5.38 -22.65
CA ARG A 116 10.11 -5.70 -22.25
C ARG A 116 9.83 -7.20 -22.33
N ASN A 117 10.27 -7.83 -23.42
CA ASN A 117 10.07 -9.26 -23.63
C ASN A 117 10.91 -10.11 -22.65
N GLN A 118 12.16 -9.72 -22.39
CA GLN A 118 13.00 -10.37 -21.38
C GLN A 118 12.38 -10.29 -19.97
N ILE A 119 11.82 -9.15 -19.57
CA ILE A 119 11.11 -9.01 -18.30
C ILE A 119 9.90 -9.96 -18.27
N LYS A 120 9.04 -9.93 -19.29
CA LYS A 120 7.85 -10.80 -19.37
C LYS A 120 8.22 -12.29 -19.30
N ASP A 121 9.26 -12.70 -20.02
CA ASP A 121 9.72 -14.09 -20.05
C ASP A 121 10.33 -14.53 -18.72
N LEU A 122 11.07 -13.65 -18.05
CA LEU A 122 11.56 -13.91 -16.70
C LEU A 122 10.39 -14.20 -15.73
N PHE A 123 9.34 -13.36 -15.76
CA PHE A 123 8.14 -13.60 -14.96
C PHE A 123 7.47 -14.93 -15.30
N ARG A 124 7.28 -15.25 -16.58
CA ARG A 124 6.72 -16.55 -17.00
C ARG A 124 7.55 -17.73 -16.49
N GLN A 125 8.88 -17.64 -16.52
CA GLN A 125 9.76 -18.73 -16.11
C GLN A 125 9.81 -18.92 -14.59
N MET A 126 9.87 -17.81 -13.85
CA MET A 126 10.01 -17.78 -12.38
C MET A 126 8.68 -17.93 -11.65
N VAL A 127 7.68 -17.18 -12.09
CA VAL A 127 6.37 -17.03 -11.42
C VAL A 127 5.31 -17.90 -12.08
N GLY A 128 5.43 -18.18 -13.38
CA GLY A 128 4.42 -18.89 -14.16
C GLY A 128 3.54 -17.95 -14.97
N GLU A 129 2.72 -18.53 -15.84
CA GLU A 129 1.78 -17.77 -16.67
C GLU A 129 0.61 -17.29 -15.82
N VAL A 130 0.47 -15.96 -15.72
CA VAL A 130 -0.61 -15.33 -14.96
C VAL A 130 -1.90 -15.38 -15.80
N PRO A 131 -3.02 -15.87 -15.27
CA PRO A 131 -4.22 -16.12 -16.07
C PRO A 131 -4.85 -14.82 -16.58
N ALA A 132 -5.18 -14.79 -17.87
CA ALA A 132 -6.04 -13.75 -18.44
C ALA A 132 -7.52 -13.96 -18.05
N GLN A 133 -7.91 -15.22 -17.81
CA GLN A 133 -9.24 -15.65 -17.40
C GLN A 133 -9.14 -16.81 -16.41
N PHE A 134 -10.15 -16.96 -15.55
CA PHE A 134 -10.25 -18.07 -14.61
C PHE A 134 -11.72 -18.44 -14.35
N GLU A 135 -11.93 -19.66 -13.87
CA GLU A 135 -13.25 -20.15 -13.48
C GLU A 135 -13.55 -19.83 -12.01
N PHE A 136 -14.74 -19.31 -11.74
CA PHE A 136 -15.25 -19.12 -10.39
C PHE A 136 -16.77 -19.29 -10.36
N GLN A 137 -17.25 -20.19 -9.49
CA GLN A 137 -18.67 -20.51 -9.34
C GLN A 137 -19.37 -20.90 -10.66
N GLY A 138 -18.66 -21.64 -11.53
CA GLY A 138 -19.19 -22.13 -12.81
C GLY A 138 -19.30 -21.08 -13.91
N GLN A 139 -18.63 -19.93 -13.75
CA GLN A 139 -18.53 -18.89 -14.75
C GLN A 139 -17.06 -18.54 -15.01
N THR A 140 -16.75 -18.20 -16.26
CA THR A 140 -15.46 -17.67 -16.68
C THR A 140 -15.40 -16.17 -16.42
N TRP A 141 -14.35 -15.72 -15.75
CA TRP A 141 -14.12 -14.32 -15.41
C TRP A 141 -12.77 -13.83 -15.94
N THR A 142 -12.71 -12.57 -16.34
CA THR A 142 -11.43 -11.84 -16.31
C THR A 142 -11.18 -11.34 -14.88
N PRO A 143 -9.91 -11.17 -14.45
CA PRO A 143 -9.60 -10.58 -13.14
C PRO A 143 -10.27 -9.22 -12.90
N LYS A 144 -10.42 -8.40 -13.94
CA LYS A 144 -11.05 -7.08 -13.85
C LYS A 144 -12.55 -7.17 -13.65
N ASP A 145 -13.22 -8.00 -14.45
CA ASP A 145 -14.67 -8.16 -14.36
C ASP A 145 -15.07 -8.79 -13.02
N PHE A 146 -14.28 -9.75 -12.54
CA PHE A 146 -14.47 -10.32 -11.20
C PHE A 146 -14.30 -9.26 -10.10
N ALA A 147 -13.23 -8.48 -10.16
CA ALA A 147 -12.99 -7.40 -9.20
C ALA A 147 -14.17 -6.42 -9.17
N LYS A 148 -14.64 -6.00 -10.35
CA LYS A 148 -15.78 -5.10 -10.50
C LYS A 148 -17.08 -5.68 -9.96
N ALA A 149 -17.39 -6.93 -10.30
CA ALA A 149 -18.65 -7.57 -9.93
C ALA A 149 -18.79 -7.79 -8.41
N TYR A 150 -17.69 -8.14 -7.72
CA TYR A 150 -17.74 -8.55 -6.31
C TYR A 150 -17.21 -7.50 -5.34
N PHE A 151 -16.43 -6.52 -5.81
CA PHE A 151 -15.69 -5.60 -4.93
C PHE A 151 -15.75 -4.14 -5.38
N GLU A 152 -16.89 -3.68 -5.91
CA GLU A 152 -17.15 -2.29 -6.32
C GLU A 152 -16.73 -1.20 -5.30
N SER A 153 -16.53 -1.56 -4.02
CA SER A 153 -16.12 -0.61 -2.97
C SER A 153 -14.74 0.00 -3.18
N PHE A 154 -13.90 -0.56 -4.08
CA PHE A 154 -12.68 0.12 -4.52
C PHE A 154 -12.95 1.16 -5.60
N GLU A 155 -14.12 1.19 -6.24
CA GLU A 155 -14.49 2.17 -7.26
C GLU A 155 -14.83 3.54 -6.64
N GLY A 156 -14.82 4.58 -7.46
CA GLY A 156 -15.12 5.95 -7.03
C GLY A 156 -13.92 6.76 -6.53
N PRO A 157 -14.08 8.09 -6.40
CA PRO A 157 -12.95 8.98 -6.11
C PRO A 157 -12.50 8.83 -4.65
N MET A 158 -11.21 8.59 -4.44
CA MET A 158 -10.59 8.61 -3.11
C MET A 158 -9.82 9.92 -2.90
N THR A 159 -9.78 10.38 -1.64
CA THR A 159 -8.99 11.52 -1.19
C THR A 159 -7.95 11.05 -0.18
N GLN A 160 -6.68 11.38 -0.42
CA GLN A 160 -5.63 11.27 0.59
C GLN A 160 -5.77 12.42 1.58
N MET A 161 -6.17 12.12 2.81
CA MET A 161 -6.22 13.12 3.88
C MET A 161 -4.89 13.09 4.65
N ALA A 162 -3.98 13.98 4.28
CA ALA A 162 -2.62 14.09 4.81
C ALA A 162 -2.54 15.01 6.03
N ILE A 163 -1.70 14.64 6.98
CA ILE A 163 -1.44 15.43 8.18
C ILE A 163 -0.43 16.53 7.85
N HIS A 164 -0.79 17.77 8.17
CA HIS A 164 0.09 18.91 8.03
C HIS A 164 1.23 18.84 9.07
N ASN A 165 2.48 19.01 8.64
CA ASN A 165 3.64 18.95 9.54
C ASN A 165 3.72 20.20 10.43
N ASP A 166 3.36 21.37 9.90
CA ASP A 166 3.06 22.56 10.70
C ASP A 166 1.62 22.50 11.25
N ARG A 167 1.48 22.48 12.58
CA ARG A 167 0.18 22.41 13.28
C ARG A 167 -0.66 23.67 13.14
N LYS A 168 -0.05 24.82 12.82
CA LYS A 168 -0.74 26.11 12.70
C LYS A 168 -1.21 26.40 11.28
N ALA A 169 -0.77 25.61 10.31
CA ALA A 169 -1.10 25.85 8.93
C ALA A 169 -2.57 25.59 8.63
N ALA A 170 -3.09 26.36 7.67
CA ALA A 170 -4.44 26.19 7.18
C ALA A 170 -4.60 24.87 6.40
N THR A 171 -5.85 24.42 6.30
CA THR A 171 -6.19 23.27 5.45
C THR A 171 -5.97 23.62 3.98
N LYS A 172 -5.32 22.72 3.22
CA LYS A 172 -5.02 22.91 1.80
C LYS A 172 -5.56 21.73 0.98
N PHE A 173 -6.07 22.04 -0.21
CA PHE A 173 -6.51 21.04 -1.18
C PHE A 173 -5.59 21.06 -2.41
N GLU A 174 -5.27 19.88 -2.91
CA GLU A 174 -4.40 19.68 -4.08
C GLU A 174 -4.98 18.58 -4.98
N LYS A 175 -4.90 18.78 -6.30
CA LYS A 175 -5.08 17.71 -7.28
C LYS A 175 -3.71 17.07 -7.56
N THR A 176 -3.66 15.76 -7.52
CA THR A 176 -2.46 14.95 -7.77
C THR A 176 -2.76 13.97 -8.91
N PRO A 177 -1.73 13.41 -9.58
CA PRO A 177 -1.94 12.33 -10.56
C PRO A 177 -2.72 11.13 -9.99
N GLN A 178 -2.55 10.86 -8.69
CA GLN A 178 -3.19 9.75 -7.96
C GLN A 178 -4.59 10.11 -7.41
N GLY A 179 -5.11 11.30 -7.72
CA GLY A 179 -6.41 11.78 -7.27
C GLY A 179 -6.34 13.03 -6.38
N ARG A 180 -7.16 13.09 -5.33
CA ARG A 180 -7.34 14.28 -4.50
C ARG A 180 -6.50 14.18 -3.23
N LYS A 181 -5.90 15.29 -2.79
CA LYS A 181 -5.17 15.38 -1.54
C LYS A 181 -5.69 16.55 -0.69
N LEU A 182 -6.08 16.25 0.54
CA LEU A 182 -6.46 17.22 1.56
C LEU A 182 -5.37 17.24 2.64
N ILE A 183 -4.62 18.32 2.77
CA ILE A 183 -3.62 18.50 3.82
C ILE A 183 -4.26 19.28 4.96
N THR A 184 -4.30 18.71 6.17
CA THR A 184 -5.06 19.29 7.28
C THR A 184 -4.50 18.91 8.65
N SER A 185 -5.11 19.39 9.72
CA SER A 185 -4.62 19.13 11.09
C SER A 185 -4.77 17.66 11.47
N LEU A 186 -3.88 17.21 12.34
CA LEU A 186 -3.92 15.84 12.87
C LEU A 186 -5.25 15.52 13.55
N ASP A 187 -5.82 16.46 14.32
CA ASP A 187 -7.08 16.22 15.02
C ASP A 187 -8.25 16.00 14.02
N LYS A 188 -8.30 16.75 12.90
CA LYS A 188 -9.30 16.50 11.85
C LYS A 188 -9.14 15.12 11.20
N VAL A 189 -7.90 14.64 11.06
CA VAL A 189 -7.61 13.29 10.56
C VAL A 189 -8.08 12.22 11.54
N GLU A 190 -7.78 12.36 12.83
CA GLU A 190 -8.27 11.44 13.88
C GLU A 190 -9.80 11.42 13.95
N ASP A 191 -10.45 12.59 13.93
CA ASP A 191 -11.91 12.70 13.97
C ASP A 191 -12.56 12.05 12.74
N THR A 192 -11.94 12.20 11.57
CA THR A 192 -12.44 11.59 10.33
C THR A 192 -12.27 10.08 10.37
N ALA A 193 -11.14 9.58 10.85
CA ALA A 193 -10.91 8.15 11.05
C ALA A 193 -11.95 7.55 12.02
N ARG A 194 -12.24 8.21 13.14
CA ARG A 194 -13.28 7.80 14.09
C ARG A 194 -14.64 7.70 13.41
N ARG A 195 -15.10 8.77 12.74
CA ARG A 195 -16.40 8.78 12.06
C ARG A 195 -16.53 7.70 10.99
N MET A 196 -15.45 7.39 10.29
CA MET A 196 -15.43 6.28 9.33
C MET A 196 -15.65 4.95 10.05
N LEU A 197 -14.87 4.66 11.08
CA LEU A 197 -14.99 3.42 11.85
C LEU A 197 -16.37 3.28 12.51
N ASP A 198 -16.94 4.37 13.03
CA ASP A 198 -18.29 4.40 13.63
C ASP A 198 -19.39 4.05 12.62
N LYS A 199 -19.14 4.27 11.31
CA LYS A 199 -20.03 3.86 10.21
C LYS A 199 -19.69 2.48 9.63
N GLY A 200 -18.74 1.76 10.22
CA GLY A 200 -18.27 0.47 9.71
C GLY A 200 -17.32 0.58 8.51
N GLU A 201 -16.86 1.79 8.15
CA GLU A 201 -15.95 2.00 7.04
C GLU A 201 -14.51 1.66 7.41
N ALA A 202 -13.78 1.06 6.47
CA ALA A 202 -12.36 0.79 6.64
C ALA A 202 -11.54 2.09 6.59
N VAL A 203 -10.62 2.24 7.54
CA VAL A 203 -9.64 3.33 7.52
C VAL A 203 -8.27 2.77 7.17
N TYR A 204 -7.71 3.21 6.05
CA TYR A 204 -6.34 2.88 5.67
C TYR A 204 -5.40 3.98 6.09
N LEU A 205 -4.40 3.64 6.90
CA LEU A 205 -3.40 4.52 7.45
C LEU A 205 -2.07 4.32 6.72
N SER A 206 -1.47 5.41 6.26
CA SER A 206 -0.04 5.47 5.93
C SER A 206 0.70 6.18 7.05
N TYR A 207 1.83 5.63 7.48
CA TYR A 207 2.64 6.18 8.57
C TYR A 207 4.12 5.87 8.37
N ASP A 208 4.94 6.59 9.12
CA ASP A 208 6.39 6.41 9.21
C ASP A 208 6.70 5.26 10.17
N HIS A 209 7.23 4.13 9.68
CA HIS A 209 7.38 2.92 10.51
C HIS A 209 8.71 2.88 11.26
N HIS A 210 8.66 3.27 12.52
CA HIS A 210 9.74 3.14 13.48
C HIS A 210 9.62 1.83 14.26
N ALA A 211 10.39 0.82 13.89
CA ALA A 211 10.39 -0.51 14.51
C ALA A 211 10.94 -0.49 15.95
N GLU A 212 11.80 0.48 16.27
CA GLU A 212 12.40 0.69 17.58
C GLU A 212 11.39 1.08 18.68
N TYR A 213 10.17 1.49 18.30
CA TYR A 213 9.07 1.76 19.24
C TYR A 213 7.92 0.75 19.09
N VAL A 214 8.23 -0.45 18.61
CA VAL A 214 7.27 -1.54 18.39
C VAL A 214 7.76 -2.82 19.07
N ASP A 215 6.98 -3.33 20.03
CA ASP A 215 7.17 -4.68 20.53
C ASP A 215 6.43 -5.67 19.63
N ALA A 216 7.15 -6.32 18.73
CA ALA A 216 6.55 -7.17 17.71
C ALA A 216 5.86 -8.42 18.27
N SER A 217 6.21 -8.87 19.47
CA SER A 217 5.57 -10.01 20.16
C SER A 217 4.19 -9.66 20.69
N SER A 218 4.04 -8.57 21.43
CA SER A 218 2.75 -8.13 21.97
C SER A 218 1.92 -7.31 20.97
N GLY A 219 2.55 -6.79 19.93
CA GLY A 219 1.93 -5.88 18.98
C GLY A 219 1.81 -4.44 19.48
N ILE A 220 2.41 -4.09 20.64
CA ILE A 220 2.38 -2.73 21.18
C ILE A 220 3.21 -1.80 20.30
N MET A 221 2.62 -0.68 19.87
CA MET A 221 3.33 0.42 19.20
C MET A 221 3.15 1.69 20.03
N SER A 222 4.18 2.10 20.78
CA SER A 222 4.14 3.25 21.67
C SER A 222 5.56 3.75 21.93
N ILE A 223 5.77 5.06 21.90
CA ILE A 223 7.05 5.69 22.27
C ILE A 223 7.25 5.59 23.78
N ARG A 224 6.18 5.79 24.56
CA ARG A 224 6.18 5.80 26.03
C ARG A 224 6.34 4.40 26.64
N ALA A 225 6.15 3.34 25.87
CA ALA A 225 6.41 1.97 26.31
C ALA A 225 7.92 1.67 26.46
N PHE A 226 8.79 2.54 25.92
CA PHE A 226 10.24 2.36 25.95
C PHE A 226 10.91 3.46 26.76
N HIS A 227 11.98 3.10 27.47
CA HIS A 227 12.79 4.08 28.18
C HIS A 227 13.62 4.90 27.18
N ILE A 228 13.32 6.18 27.06
CA ILE A 228 14.03 7.12 26.18
C ILE A 228 14.41 8.35 26.99
N PRO A 229 15.71 8.70 27.10
CA PRO A 229 16.14 9.95 27.71
C PRO A 229 15.43 11.14 27.05
N THR A 230 15.00 12.13 27.84
CA THR A 230 14.16 13.23 27.34
C THR A 230 14.78 13.97 26.14
N TYR A 231 16.11 14.13 26.12
CA TYR A 231 16.85 14.79 25.04
C TYR A 231 16.99 13.94 23.76
N ALA A 232 16.70 12.64 23.83
CA ALA A 232 16.81 11.68 22.73
C ALA A 232 15.43 11.21 22.21
N ARG A 233 14.34 11.87 22.65
CA ARG A 233 13.00 11.60 22.13
C ARG A 233 12.92 11.86 20.62
N PRO A 234 12.01 11.19 19.90
CA PRO A 234 11.81 11.46 18.48
C PRO A 234 11.65 12.94 18.20
N ALA A 235 12.34 13.43 17.16
CA ALA A 235 12.20 14.80 16.70
C ALA A 235 10.73 15.09 16.32
N THR A 236 10.35 16.37 16.21
CA THR A 236 9.00 16.69 15.72
C THR A 236 8.87 16.35 14.23
N ARG A 237 7.63 16.22 13.73
CA ARG A 237 7.37 16.00 12.29
C ARG A 237 8.03 17.06 11.40
N GLN A 238 7.95 18.32 11.81
CA GLN A 238 8.56 19.45 11.11
C GLN A 238 10.09 19.36 11.09
N MET A 239 10.71 18.97 12.22
CA MET A 239 12.16 18.73 12.27
C MET A 239 12.56 17.55 11.37
N ARG A 240 11.83 16.42 11.43
CA ARG A 240 12.14 15.27 10.55
C ARG A 240 11.99 15.58 9.07
N GLU A 241 11.02 16.40 8.69
CA GLU A 241 10.90 16.91 7.31
C GLU A 241 12.07 17.83 6.94
N ALA A 242 12.42 18.79 7.79
CA ALA A 242 13.50 19.75 7.52
C ALA A 242 14.88 19.10 7.38
N PHE A 243 15.11 17.97 8.04
CA PHE A 243 16.39 17.24 8.01
C PHE A 243 16.33 15.94 7.20
N ASP A 244 15.23 15.68 6.48
CA ASP A 244 15.00 14.47 5.69
C ASP A 244 15.24 13.15 6.46
N THR A 245 14.81 13.10 7.72
CA THR A 245 14.96 11.93 8.61
C THR A 245 13.64 11.19 8.82
N ASN A 246 12.69 11.29 7.88
CA ASN A 246 11.51 10.44 7.92
C ASN A 246 11.91 9.03 7.51
N SER A 247 11.49 8.01 8.26
CA SER A 247 11.74 6.62 7.88
C SER A 247 10.67 6.14 6.89
N GLY A 248 10.92 5.01 6.24
CA GLY A 248 10.08 4.50 5.14
C GLY A 248 8.58 4.46 5.48
N GLY A 249 7.75 4.77 4.48
CA GLY A 249 6.30 4.71 4.63
C GLY A 249 5.79 3.27 4.69
N HIS A 250 4.97 2.95 5.70
CA HIS A 250 4.20 1.71 5.77
C HIS A 250 2.70 2.00 5.68
N ALA A 251 1.94 1.03 5.19
CA ALA A 251 0.49 1.11 5.04
C ALA A 251 -0.20 -0.02 5.81
N VAL A 252 -1.17 0.34 6.64
CA VAL A 252 -1.93 -0.60 7.48
C VAL A 252 -3.40 -0.21 7.51
N GLN A 253 -4.23 -1.08 8.10
CA GLN A 253 -5.64 -0.78 8.29
C GLN A 253 -5.96 -0.56 9.76
N ILE A 254 -6.67 0.51 10.07
CA ILE A 254 -7.29 0.70 11.38
C ILE A 254 -8.64 -0.03 11.35
N VAL A 255 -8.88 -0.86 12.36
CA VAL A 255 -10.10 -1.68 12.48
C VAL A 255 -10.85 -1.44 13.79
N GLY A 256 -10.37 -0.53 14.63
CA GLY A 256 -11.02 -0.13 15.87
C GLY A 256 -10.18 0.90 16.62
N TYR A 257 -10.75 1.44 17.69
CA TYR A 257 -10.08 2.39 18.57
C TYR A 257 -10.61 2.27 20.00
N GLU A 258 -9.85 2.73 20.97
CA GLU A 258 -10.25 2.85 22.38
C GLU A 258 -10.24 4.32 22.79
N LEU A 259 -11.23 4.74 23.57
CA LEU A 259 -11.34 6.10 24.11
C LEU A 259 -10.98 6.12 25.59
N ASP A 260 -10.36 7.22 26.03
CA ASP A 260 -10.35 7.56 27.45
C ASP A 260 -11.76 8.10 27.79
N PRO A 261 -12.52 7.43 28.67
CA PRO A 261 -13.89 7.82 29.00
C PRO A 261 -13.99 9.20 29.67
N ARG A 262 -12.89 9.72 30.23
CA ARG A 262 -12.86 11.04 30.89
C ARG A 262 -12.61 12.18 29.93
N THR A 263 -11.82 11.94 28.88
CA THR A 263 -11.39 13.00 27.95
C THR A 263 -12.03 12.89 26.58
N GLY A 264 -12.61 11.74 26.24
CA GLY A 264 -13.13 11.45 24.90
C GLY A 264 -12.04 11.33 23.83
N ARG A 265 -10.75 11.34 24.21
CA ARG A 265 -9.62 11.23 23.27
C ARG A 265 -9.29 9.77 23.02
N VAL A 266 -8.84 9.49 21.79
CA VAL A 266 -8.34 8.15 21.42
C VAL A 266 -7.08 7.84 22.20
N VAL A 267 -7.06 6.70 22.89
CA VAL A 267 -5.91 6.17 23.63
C VAL A 267 -5.05 5.29 22.73
N LYS A 268 -5.70 4.43 21.95
CA LYS A 268 -5.02 3.55 20.99
C LYS A 268 -5.94 3.18 19.82
N TRP A 269 -5.31 2.86 18.71
CA TRP A 269 -5.91 2.34 17.49
C TRP A 269 -5.59 0.86 17.36
N LYS A 270 -6.61 0.03 17.09
CA LYS A 270 -6.40 -1.38 16.73
C LYS A 270 -6.08 -1.46 15.24
N ILE A 271 -4.87 -1.90 14.95
CA ILE A 271 -4.30 -1.97 13.61
C ILE A 271 -4.29 -3.42 13.15
N ARG A 272 -4.81 -3.68 11.96
CA ARG A 272 -4.60 -4.94 11.24
C ARG A 272 -3.44 -4.77 10.27
N ASN A 273 -2.42 -5.60 10.42
CA ASN A 273 -1.23 -5.58 9.56
C ASN A 273 -1.24 -6.78 8.59
N SER A 274 -0.34 -6.79 7.61
CA SER A 274 -0.22 -7.84 6.59
C SER A 274 0.82 -8.91 6.91
N TRP A 275 1.37 -8.94 8.13
CA TRP A 275 2.45 -9.86 8.52
C TRP A 275 1.99 -11.23 9.04
N GLY A 276 0.72 -11.58 8.80
CA GLY A 276 0.11 -12.82 9.24
C GLY A 276 -0.29 -12.83 10.71
N THR A 277 -0.98 -13.90 11.13
CA THR A 277 -1.59 -14.02 12.46
C THR A 277 -0.62 -14.43 13.57
N LYS A 278 0.59 -14.88 13.22
CA LYS A 278 1.63 -15.28 14.19
C LYS A 278 2.43 -14.11 14.77
N LYS A 279 2.12 -12.87 14.38
CA LYS A 279 2.84 -11.65 14.79
C LYS A 279 1.89 -10.72 15.55
N GLY A 280 2.41 -10.01 16.54
CA GLY A 280 1.62 -9.16 17.41
C GLY A 280 0.52 -9.95 18.15
N ASP A 281 -0.62 -9.30 18.35
CA ASP A 281 -1.83 -9.85 18.94
C ASP A 281 -2.70 -10.47 17.85
N GLU A 282 -2.38 -11.71 17.46
CA GLU A 282 -3.09 -12.46 16.40
C GLU A 282 -3.14 -11.70 15.05
N GLY A 283 -2.02 -11.10 14.65
CA GLY A 283 -1.92 -10.26 13.45
C GLY A 283 -2.37 -8.81 13.63
N HIS A 284 -2.79 -8.44 14.85
CA HIS A 284 -3.12 -7.08 15.23
C HIS A 284 -1.99 -6.39 16.00
N TYR A 285 -1.96 -5.08 15.84
CA TYR A 285 -1.06 -4.18 16.57
C TYR A 285 -1.90 -3.10 17.26
N HIS A 286 -1.42 -2.64 18.40
CA HIS A 286 -2.08 -1.65 19.24
C HIS A 286 -1.27 -0.36 19.18
N MET A 287 -1.66 0.55 18.29
CA MET A 287 -0.96 1.81 18.06
C MET A 287 -1.49 2.89 19.00
N TYR A 288 -0.70 3.21 20.02
CA TYR A 288 -1.06 4.21 21.02
C TYR A 288 -0.98 5.64 20.45
N ASP A 289 -1.70 6.56 21.11
CA ASP A 289 -1.83 7.96 20.71
C ASP A 289 -0.49 8.65 20.49
N ASP A 290 0.53 8.36 21.29
CA ASP A 290 1.86 8.93 21.15
C ASP A 290 2.56 8.51 19.85
N TYR A 291 2.49 7.22 19.50
CA TYR A 291 3.04 6.71 18.25
C TYR A 291 2.26 7.25 17.06
N PHE A 292 0.92 7.17 17.09
CA PHE A 292 0.07 7.70 16.02
C PHE A 292 0.32 9.19 15.80
N ARG A 293 0.29 10.00 16.87
CA ARG A 293 0.47 11.45 16.77
C ARG A 293 1.87 11.83 16.34
N ALA A 294 2.88 11.03 16.64
CA ALA A 294 4.25 11.24 16.16
C ALA A 294 4.40 10.86 14.67
N PHE A 295 3.83 9.74 14.21
CA PHE A 295 4.27 9.10 12.96
C PHE A 295 3.20 8.89 11.88
N ALA A 296 1.90 8.96 12.18
CA ALA A 296 0.81 8.88 11.18
C ALA A 296 0.97 9.93 10.07
N LYS A 297 0.95 9.59 8.78
CA LYS A 297 1.15 10.56 7.69
C LYS A 297 -0.14 10.95 7.01
N SER A 298 -1.00 9.98 6.71
CA SER A 298 -2.28 10.23 6.05
C SER A 298 -3.25 9.08 6.23
N ILE A 299 -4.55 9.35 6.11
CA ILE A 299 -5.56 8.32 5.88
C ILE A 299 -6.10 8.42 4.45
N THR A 300 -6.60 7.30 3.92
CA THR A 300 -7.31 7.28 2.63
C THR A 300 -8.81 7.27 2.88
N VAL A 301 -9.52 8.23 2.27
CA VAL A 301 -10.94 8.51 2.57
C VAL A 301 -11.74 8.50 1.27
N PRO A 302 -12.90 7.81 1.20
CA PRO A 302 -13.84 7.99 0.10
C PRO A 302 -14.22 9.48 -0.01
N SER A 303 -14.11 10.07 -1.19
CA SER A 303 -14.29 11.54 -1.32
C SER A 303 -15.70 11.99 -0.93
N ALA A 304 -16.70 11.12 -1.06
CA ALA A 304 -18.07 11.37 -0.59
C ALA A 304 -18.17 11.58 0.93
N PHE A 305 -17.20 11.09 1.71
CA PHE A 305 -17.13 11.29 3.16
C PHE A 305 -16.61 12.69 3.54
N LEU A 306 -16.14 13.46 2.56
CA LEU A 306 -15.61 14.81 2.71
C LEU A 306 -16.46 15.79 1.87
N PRO A 307 -17.77 15.95 2.15
CA PRO A 307 -18.71 16.67 1.29
C PRO A 307 -18.42 18.18 1.17
N PHE A 308 -17.58 18.72 2.05
CA PHE A 308 -17.15 20.12 2.06
C PHE A 308 -15.98 20.41 1.10
N ILE A 309 -15.40 19.39 0.46
CA ILE A 309 -14.34 19.59 -0.52
C ILE A 309 -14.99 19.66 -1.91
N PRO A 310 -14.87 20.78 -2.64
CA PRO A 310 -15.50 20.95 -3.96
C PRO A 310 -15.10 19.82 -4.91
N MET A 311 -16.10 19.26 -5.61
CA MET A 311 -15.94 18.13 -6.54
C MET A 311 -14.95 18.44 -7.67
#